data_AF-A0A9X6MTJ7-F1
#
_entry.id   AF-A0A9X6MTJ7-F1
#
_cell.length_a   1.000
_cell.length_b   1.000
_cell.length_c   1.000
_cell.angle_alpha   90.00
_cell.angle_beta   90.00
_cell.angle_gamma   90.00
#
_symmetry.space_group_name_H-M   'P 1'
#
loop_
_entity.id
_entity.type
_entity.pdbx_description
1 polymer ?
#
loop_
_entity_poly.entity_id
_entity_poly.type
_entity_poly.pdbx_seq_one_letter_code
_entity_poly.pdbx_strand_id
1 'polypeptide(L)'
;MSNYYTEIEIAKELLKNSYNISIKRSIENYILNFKELEQKEFENKNNGQIRLHNCISYIKKVNFDITGWMLFEIPTFYSHVFMNKNTNQFFDLAVWDIGKVIPRYIDENTCEQDAKSIEEAIEKYSDIYEVY
;
A
#
# COMPACT_ATOMS: atom_id res chain seq x y z
N MET A 1 -1.94 -21.59 10.18
CA MET A 1 -2.13 -20.43 11.08
C MET A 1 -2.32 -19.23 10.19
N SER A 2 -3.45 -18.53 10.29
CA SER A 2 -3.61 -17.23 9.63
C SER A 2 -2.77 -16.21 10.40
N ASN A 3 -1.78 -15.60 9.73
CA ASN A 3 -1.05 -14.47 10.31
C ASN A 3 -1.97 -13.25 10.25
N TYR A 4 -2.57 -12.91 11.39
CA TYR A 4 -3.29 -11.66 11.54
C TYR A 4 -2.30 -10.56 11.88
N TYR A 5 -1.95 -9.74 10.91
CA TYR A 5 -1.11 -8.57 11.15
C TYR A 5 -1.94 -7.41 11.70
N THR A 6 -1.38 -6.72 12.70
CA THR A 6 -1.81 -5.36 13.05
C THR A 6 -1.33 -4.37 12.00
N GLU A 7 -1.95 -3.18 11.93
CA GLU A 7 -1.54 -2.10 11.03
C GLU A 7 -0.08 -1.69 11.27
N ILE A 8 0.36 -1.69 12.53
CA ILE A 8 1.75 -1.39 12.90
C ILE A 8 2.70 -2.50 12.41
N GLU A 9 2.33 -3.77 12.48
CA GLU A 9 3.14 -4.86 11.93
C GLU A 9 3.25 -4.78 10.41
N ILE A 10 2.14 -4.45 9.73
CA ILE A 10 2.13 -4.18 8.28
C ILE A 10 3.08 -3.04 7.96
N ALA A 11 2.96 -1.90 8.65
CA ALA A 11 3.83 -0.75 8.43
C ALA A 11 5.31 -1.05 8.68
N LYS A 12 5.62 -1.85 9.71
CA LYS A 12 7.00 -2.27 10.00
C LYS A 12 7.58 -3.16 8.91
N GLU A 13 6.79 -4.11 8.37
CA GLU A 13 7.24 -4.95 7.27
C GLU A 13 7.48 -4.11 5.99
N LEU A 14 6.57 -3.18 5.67
CA LEU A 14 6.76 -2.23 4.57
C LEU A 14 8.03 -1.38 4.77
N LEU A 15 8.24 -0.80 5.95
CA LEU A 15 9.41 0.03 6.28
C LEU A 15 10.72 -0.74 6.12
N LYS A 16 10.75 -1.99 6.60
CA LYS A 16 11.90 -2.89 6.53
C LYS A 16 12.29 -3.18 5.09
N ASN A 17 11.31 -3.35 4.19
CA ASN A 17 11.53 -3.77 2.82
C ASN A 17 11.66 -2.62 1.81
N SER A 18 11.10 -1.44 2.07
CA SER A 18 11.22 -0.27 1.19
C SER A 18 12.67 0.21 1.10
N TYR A 19 13.06 0.78 -0.04
CA TYR A 19 14.42 1.31 -0.24
C TYR A 19 14.46 2.85 -0.27
N ASN A 20 13.42 3.49 -0.83
CA ASN A 20 13.37 4.94 -1.01
C ASN A 20 13.30 5.69 0.33
N ILE A 21 14.20 6.64 0.55
CA ILE A 21 14.32 7.37 1.84
C ILE A 21 13.08 8.21 2.16
N SER A 22 12.42 8.76 1.14
CA SER A 22 11.18 9.55 1.31
C SER A 22 10.02 8.65 1.72
N ILE A 23 9.92 7.47 1.11
CA ILE A 23 8.92 6.46 1.47
C ILE A 23 9.14 5.96 2.89
N LYS A 24 10.39 5.63 3.26
CA LYS A 24 10.71 5.22 4.64
C LYS A 24 10.26 6.27 5.64
N ARG A 25 10.61 7.54 5.42
CA ARG A 25 10.16 8.66 6.28
C ARG A 25 8.65 8.77 6.36
N SER A 26 7.95 8.54 5.24
CA SER A 26 6.48 8.55 5.23
C SER A 26 5.89 7.44 6.11
N ILE A 27 6.47 6.23 6.06
CA ILE A 27 6.04 5.10 6.89
C ILE A 27 6.43 5.28 8.36
N GLU A 28 7.62 5.83 8.64
CA GLU A 28 8.03 6.18 10.00
C GLU A 28 7.09 7.21 10.61
N ASN A 29 6.74 8.26 9.86
CA ASN A 29 5.75 9.25 10.28
C ASN A 29 4.38 8.61 10.53
N TYR A 30 3.96 7.67 9.69
CA TYR A 30 2.72 6.91 9.90
C TYR A 30 2.75 6.17 11.24
N ILE A 31 3.84 5.43 11.52
CA ILE A 31 4.00 4.64 12.75
C ILE A 31 3.99 5.56 13.98
N LEU A 32 4.69 6.70 13.92
CA LEU A 32 4.78 7.66 15.01
C LEU A 32 3.40 8.27 15.36
N ASN A 33 2.57 8.52 14.36
CA ASN A 33 1.27 9.20 14.51
C ASN A 33 0.08 8.23 14.42
N PHE A 34 0.30 6.92 14.52
CA PHE A 34 -0.74 5.90 14.28
C PHE A 34 -2.00 6.08 15.15
N LYS A 35 -1.83 6.42 16.43
CA LYS A 35 -2.96 6.61 17.36
C LYS A 35 -3.89 7.73 16.93
N GLU A 36 -3.32 8.85 16.48
CA GLU A 36 -4.09 9.98 15.97
C GLU A 36 -4.83 9.59 14.69
N LEU A 37 -4.22 8.75 13.84
CA LEU A 37 -4.80 8.31 12.57
C LEU A 37 -5.99 7.36 12.81
N GLU A 38 -5.86 6.48 13.79
CA GLU A 38 -6.90 5.54 14.21
C GLU A 38 -8.14 6.25 14.78
N GLN A 39 -7.94 7.32 15.54
CA GLN A 39 -9.03 8.09 16.17
C GLN A 39 -9.81 8.96 15.17
N LYS A 40 -9.38 9.03 13.90
CA LYS A 40 -9.95 9.92 12.87
C LYS A 40 -10.01 11.39 13.29
N GLU A 41 -9.22 11.79 14.28
CA GLU A 41 -9.15 13.16 14.81
C GLU A 41 -8.32 14.10 13.90
N PHE A 42 -8.02 13.68 12.68
CA PHE A 42 -7.28 14.48 11.71
C PHE A 42 -8.15 15.54 11.01
N GLU A 43 -8.60 16.52 11.79
CA GLU A 43 -8.97 17.83 11.25
C GLU A 43 -7.68 18.54 10.80
N ASN A 44 -7.46 18.58 9.49
CA ASN A 44 -6.39 19.34 8.81
C ASN A 44 -4.94 18.88 9.06
N LYS A 45 -4.34 18.17 8.09
CA LYS A 45 -3.13 18.63 7.35
C LYS A 45 -2.36 17.60 6.51
N ASN A 46 -2.71 16.31 6.48
CA ASN A 46 -1.95 15.38 5.61
C ASN A 46 -2.78 14.27 4.98
N ASN A 47 -3.42 14.59 3.85
CA ASN A 47 -4.17 13.62 3.05
C ASN A 47 -3.32 12.40 2.63
N GLY A 48 -1.99 12.55 2.50
CA GLY A 48 -1.10 11.42 2.18
C GLY A 48 -1.04 10.39 3.30
N GLN A 49 -0.91 10.84 4.55
CA GLN A 49 -0.88 9.94 5.73
C GLN A 49 -2.22 9.24 5.96
N ILE A 50 -3.32 9.95 5.72
CA ILE A 50 -4.68 9.35 5.80
C ILE A 50 -4.85 8.27 4.74
N ARG A 51 -4.39 8.50 3.51
CA ARG A 51 -4.49 7.50 2.43
C ARG A 51 -3.60 6.30 2.69
N LEU A 52 -2.37 6.51 3.14
CA LEU A 52 -1.50 5.43 3.58
C LEU A 52 -2.14 4.61 4.71
N HIS A 53 -2.76 5.27 5.68
CA HIS A 53 -3.55 4.60 6.71
C HIS A 53 -4.69 3.77 6.11
N ASN A 54 -5.44 4.31 5.15
CA ASN A 54 -6.50 3.54 4.49
C ASN A 54 -5.96 2.31 3.77
N CYS A 55 -4.83 2.41 3.05
CA CYS A 55 -4.18 1.27 2.40
C CYS A 55 -3.79 0.18 3.41
N ILE A 56 -3.10 0.56 4.49
CA ILE A 56 -2.65 -0.38 5.53
C ILE A 56 -3.85 -1.05 6.23
N SER A 57 -4.87 -0.26 6.59
CA SER A 57 -6.10 -0.77 7.20
C SER A 57 -6.88 -1.69 6.25
N TYR A 58 -6.84 -1.42 4.94
CA TYR A 58 -7.43 -2.32 3.93
C TYR A 58 -6.67 -3.65 3.86
N ILE A 59 -5.34 -3.64 3.78
CA ILE A 59 -4.49 -4.85 3.77
C ILE A 59 -4.80 -5.73 4.99
N LYS A 60 -4.88 -5.12 6.19
CA LYS A 60 -5.31 -5.82 7.40
C LYS A 60 -6.72 -6.38 7.28
N LYS A 61 -7.68 -5.56 6.83
CA LYS A 61 -9.10 -5.94 6.74
C LYS A 61 -9.31 -7.17 5.84
N VAL A 62 -8.60 -7.24 4.71
CA VAL A 62 -8.67 -8.40 3.81
C VAL A 62 -7.76 -9.55 4.23
N ASN A 63 -7.01 -9.40 5.32
CA ASN A 63 -6.08 -10.39 5.86
C ASN A 63 -5.04 -10.85 4.81
N PHE A 64 -4.50 -9.90 4.05
CA PHE A 64 -3.49 -10.15 3.03
C PHE A 64 -2.12 -10.39 3.68
N ASP A 65 -1.37 -11.40 3.20
CA ASP A 65 -0.03 -11.68 3.70
C ASP A 65 0.99 -10.67 3.15
N ILE A 66 1.35 -9.71 4.00
CA ILE A 66 2.26 -8.63 3.63
C ILE A 66 3.75 -9.03 3.70
N THR A 67 4.07 -10.27 4.03
CA THR A 67 5.48 -10.73 4.12
C THR A 67 6.26 -10.47 2.84
N GLY A 68 7.39 -9.79 2.94
CA GLY A 68 8.26 -9.50 1.79
C GLY A 68 7.78 -8.35 0.89
N TRP A 69 6.63 -7.75 1.18
CA TRP A 69 6.14 -6.60 0.44
C TRP A 69 6.77 -5.30 0.94
N MET A 70 6.94 -4.36 0.03
CA MET A 70 7.38 -2.99 0.29
C MET A 70 6.39 -1.99 -0.30
N LEU A 71 6.34 -0.78 0.26
CA LEU A 71 5.78 0.36 -0.47
C LEU A 71 6.87 0.81 -1.46
N PHE A 72 6.63 0.59 -2.75
CA PHE A 72 7.61 0.78 -3.81
C PHE A 72 7.63 2.23 -4.28
N GLU A 73 6.44 2.78 -4.57
CA GLU A 73 6.26 4.17 -4.99
C GLU A 73 4.86 4.70 -4.66
N ILE A 74 4.74 6.03 -4.73
CA ILE A 74 3.48 6.77 -4.63
C ILE A 74 3.45 7.70 -5.86
N PRO A 75 3.02 7.19 -7.03
CA PRO A 75 3.20 7.90 -8.30
C PRO A 75 2.27 9.11 -8.42
N THR A 76 1.15 9.09 -7.70
CA THR A 76 0.16 10.16 -7.64
C THR A 76 -0.43 10.25 -6.24
N PHE A 77 -1.11 11.35 -5.93
CA PHE A 77 -1.61 11.64 -4.58
C PHE A 77 -2.60 10.58 -4.01
N TYR A 78 -3.15 9.71 -4.87
CA TYR A 78 -4.13 8.69 -4.51
C TYR A 78 -3.63 7.25 -4.67
N SER A 79 -2.55 6.97 -5.41
CA SER A 79 -2.09 5.60 -5.69
C SER A 79 -0.87 5.24 -4.85
N HIS A 80 -0.85 4.01 -4.32
CA HIS A 80 0.25 3.44 -3.56
C HIS A 80 0.62 2.10 -4.20
N VAL A 81 1.83 2.01 -4.76
CA VAL A 81 2.31 0.82 -5.46
C VAL A 81 3.09 -0.04 -4.48
N PHE A 82 2.73 -1.32 -4.40
CA PHE A 82 3.38 -2.30 -3.56
C PHE A 82 4.14 -3.30 -4.44
N MET A 83 5.37 -3.64 -4.03
CA MET A 83 6.19 -4.64 -4.71
C MET A 83 6.64 -5.70 -3.71
N ASN A 84 6.52 -6.97 -4.08
CA ASN A 84 7.12 -8.06 -3.31
C ASN A 84 8.58 -8.24 -3.73
N LYS A 85 9.52 -8.04 -2.81
CA LYS A 85 10.96 -8.12 -3.11
C LYS A 85 11.46 -9.51 -3.49
N ASN A 86 10.71 -10.57 -3.17
CA ASN A 86 11.12 -11.94 -3.40
C ASN A 86 10.53 -12.50 -4.70
N THR A 87 9.37 -11.99 -5.13
CA THR A 87 8.65 -12.50 -6.31
C THR A 87 8.55 -11.49 -7.45
N ASN A 88 8.95 -10.23 -7.24
CA ASN A 88 8.75 -9.11 -8.17
C ASN A 88 7.28 -8.93 -8.59
N GLN A 89 6.34 -9.37 -7.76
CA GLN A 89 4.91 -9.14 -7.98
C GLN A 89 4.52 -7.74 -7.52
N PHE A 90 3.53 -7.16 -8.18
CA PHE A 90 3.04 -5.82 -7.92
C PHE A 90 1.54 -5.79 -7.70
N PHE A 91 1.07 -4.81 -6.92
CA PHE A 91 -0.31 -4.34 -6.93
C PHE A 91 -0.35 -2.89 -6.48
N ASP A 92 -1.42 -2.20 -6.86
CA ASP A 92 -1.69 -0.83 -6.43
C ASP A 92 -2.88 -0.80 -5.48
N LEU A 93 -2.87 0.13 -4.53
CA LEU A 93 -4.07 0.54 -3.79
C LEU A 93 -4.35 2.02 -4.04
N ALA A 94 -5.51 2.29 -4.64
CA ALA A 94 -5.99 3.64 -4.91
C ALA A 94 -6.97 4.10 -3.82
N VAL A 95 -6.77 5.34 -3.34
CA VAL A 95 -7.61 6.02 -2.35
C VAL A 95 -7.98 7.40 -2.86
N TRP A 96 -8.90 7.44 -3.82
CA TRP A 96 -9.41 8.69 -4.40
C TRP A 96 -10.16 9.50 -3.34
N ASP A 97 -11.20 8.88 -2.77
CA ASP A 97 -11.99 9.36 -1.65
C ASP A 97 -11.49 8.69 -0.36
N ILE A 98 -11.25 9.50 0.69
CA ILE A 98 -10.80 8.99 1.99
C ILE A 98 -11.76 7.90 2.49
N GLY A 99 -11.20 6.76 2.88
CA GLY A 99 -11.95 5.60 3.36
C GLY A 99 -12.42 4.61 2.28
N LYS A 100 -12.31 4.94 0.98
CA LYS A 100 -12.57 4.01 -0.12
C LYS A 100 -11.25 3.56 -0.74
N VAL A 101 -10.91 2.29 -0.55
CA VAL A 101 -9.69 1.67 -1.10
C VAL A 101 -10.09 0.72 -2.22
N ILE A 102 -9.45 0.87 -3.38
CA ILE A 102 -9.67 0.04 -4.56
C ILE A 102 -8.33 -0.58 -4.96
N PRO A 103 -8.20 -1.92 -4.97
CA PRO A 103 -7.06 -2.60 -5.59
C PRO A 103 -7.00 -2.29 -7.08
N ARG A 104 -5.82 -2.04 -7.61
CA ARG A 104 -5.60 -1.74 -9.02
C ARG A 104 -4.36 -2.45 -9.55
N TYR A 105 -4.32 -2.58 -10.87
CA TYR A 105 -3.17 -3.08 -11.61
C TYR A 105 -2.93 -2.21 -12.84
N ILE A 106 -1.72 -2.30 -13.39
CA ILE A 106 -1.41 -1.71 -14.68
C ILE A 106 -1.57 -2.79 -15.74
N ASP A 107 -2.42 -2.54 -16.74
CA ASP A 107 -2.60 -3.46 -17.87
C ASP A 107 -1.48 -3.34 -18.91
N GLU A 108 -1.49 -4.21 -19.93
CA GLU A 108 -0.51 -4.22 -21.03
C GLU A 108 -0.42 -2.91 -21.82
N ASN A 109 -1.45 -2.06 -21.75
CA ASN A 109 -1.49 -0.74 -22.38
C ASN A 109 -1.00 0.36 -21.43
N THR A 110 -0.33 -0.01 -20.33
CA THR A 110 0.15 0.90 -19.29
C THR A 110 -0.96 1.71 -18.62
N CYS A 111 -2.19 1.20 -18.65
CA CYS A 111 -3.36 1.87 -18.10
C CYS A 111 -3.74 1.29 -16.73
N GLU A 112 -4.11 2.15 -15.79
CA GLU A 112 -4.58 1.73 -14.47
C GLU A 112 -6.00 1.14 -14.55
N GLN A 113 -6.17 -0.10 -14.08
CA GLN A 113 -7.43 -0.81 -14.06
C GLN A 113 -7.85 -1.17 -12.63
N ASP A 114 -9.15 -1.14 -12.38
CA ASP A 114 -9.70 -1.58 -11.10
C ASP A 114 -9.74 -3.11 -10.99
N ALA A 115 -9.40 -3.63 -9.81
CA ALA A 115 -9.52 -5.04 -9.44
C ALA A 115 -10.46 -5.20 -8.24
N LYS A 116 -11.04 -6.38 -8.09
CA LYS A 116 -11.96 -6.69 -6.99
C LYS A 116 -11.23 -7.09 -5.71
N SER A 117 -9.95 -7.46 -5.82
CA SER A 117 -9.10 -7.94 -4.73
C SER A 117 -7.63 -7.65 -5.02
N ILE A 118 -6.77 -7.78 -4.00
CA ILE A 118 -5.32 -7.66 -4.17
C ILE A 118 -4.81 -8.82 -5.03
N GLU A 119 -5.35 -10.02 -4.84
CA GLU A 119 -4.97 -11.21 -5.60
C GLU A 119 -5.27 -11.06 -7.09
N GLU A 120 -6.45 -10.54 -7.44
CA GLU A 120 -6.79 -10.23 -8.84
C GLU A 120 -5.88 -9.14 -9.42
N ALA A 121 -5.53 -8.12 -8.62
CA ALA A 121 -4.59 -7.09 -9.05
C ALA A 121 -3.21 -7.66 -9.36
N ILE A 122 -2.70 -8.56 -8.50
CA ILE A 122 -1.42 -9.24 -8.72
C ILE A 122 -1.47 -10.13 -9.95
N GLU A 123 -2.53 -10.91 -10.13
CA GLU A 123 -2.68 -11.83 -11.27
C GLU A 123 -2.72 -11.10 -12.61
N LYS A 124 -3.33 -9.90 -12.64
CA LYS A 124 -3.51 -9.12 -13.86
C LYS A 124 -2.44 -8.06 -14.08
N TYR A 125 -1.54 -7.87 -13.12
CA TYR A 125 -0.49 -6.87 -13.23
C TYR A 125 0.40 -7.23 -14.41
N SER A 126 0.47 -6.35 -15.39
CA SER A 126 1.30 -6.57 -16.56
C SER A 126 2.78 -6.56 -16.15
N ASP A 127 3.57 -7.45 -16.75
CA ASP A 127 5.01 -7.63 -16.51
C ASP A 127 5.86 -6.45 -17.07
N ILE A 128 5.39 -5.20 -16.97
CA ILE A 128 6.03 -4.02 -17.57
C ILE A 128 7.34 -3.66 -16.85
N TYR A 129 7.54 -4.12 -15.61
CA TYR A 129 8.79 -3.92 -14.88
C TYR A 129 9.79 -5.03 -15.24
N GLU A 130 10.60 -4.81 -16.29
CA GLU A 130 11.90 -5.48 -16.40
C GLU A 130 12.79 -4.97 -15.25
N VAL A 131 12.87 -5.73 -14.17
CA VAL A 131 13.79 -5.44 -13.06
C VAL A 131 15.20 -5.84 -13.51
N TYR A 132 15.97 -4.87 -13.98
CA TYR A 132 17.40 -5.01 -14.33
C TYR A 132 18.30 -5.14 -13.10
#